data_AF-A0A942YZH1-F1
#
_entry.id   AF-A0A942YZH1-F1
#
_cell.length_a   1.000
_cell.length_b   1.000
_cell.length_c   1.000
_cell.angle_alpha   90.00
_cell.angle_beta   90.00
_cell.angle_gamma   90.00
#
_symmetry.space_group_name_H-M   'P 1'
#
loop_
_entity.id
_entity.type
_entity.pdbx_description
1 polymer ?
#
loop_
_entity_poly.entity_id
_entity_poly.type
_entity_poly.pdbx_seq_one_letter_code
_entity_poly.pdbx_strand_id
1 'polypeptide(L)'
;MLKVGLKVKGKSFTVPVPYVVLKLFGSVITSRRFIDFINKSIKKGGEKFVFPKIEKRDLKPLLDGLTKYKGLLLVDTKLKDGTEVTIRL
;
A
#
# COMPACT_ATOMS: atom_id res chain seq x y z
N MET A 1 12.21 -4.32 4.83
CA MET A 1 11.35 -3.41 5.64
C MET A 1 10.85 -2.40 4.66
N LEU A 2 9.54 -2.32 4.45
CA LEU A 2 9.00 -1.43 3.44
C LEU A 2 9.34 0.03 3.79
N LYS A 3 9.88 0.79 2.85
CA LYS A 3 10.24 2.19 3.00
C LYS A 3 9.40 2.99 2.03
N VAL A 4 8.62 3.92 2.58
CA VAL A 4 7.85 4.89 1.80
C VAL A 4 8.61 6.20 1.79
N GLY A 5 9.26 6.50 0.67
CA GLY A 5 9.84 7.79 0.38
C GLY A 5 8.77 8.75 -0.13
N LEU A 6 8.73 9.95 0.44
CA LEU A 6 7.87 11.05 0.04
C LEU A 6 8.76 12.27 -0.20
N LYS A 7 8.61 12.93 -1.34
CA LYS A 7 9.19 14.26 -1.56
C LYS A 7 8.07 15.26 -1.79
N VAL A 8 7.96 16.21 -0.87
CA VAL A 8 6.94 17.26 -0.91
C VAL A 8 7.65 18.60 -0.84
N LYS A 9 7.45 19.47 -1.84
CA LYS A 9 7.97 20.85 -1.85
C LYS A 9 9.46 20.96 -1.49
N GLY A 10 10.29 20.08 -2.07
CA GLY A 10 11.75 20.06 -1.86
C GLY A 10 12.21 19.37 -0.57
N LYS A 11 11.31 18.93 0.31
CA LYS A 11 11.66 18.13 1.50
C LYS A 11 11.42 16.66 1.23
N SER A 12 12.43 15.83 1.49
CA SER A 12 12.33 14.37 1.40
C SER A 12 12.14 13.74 2.77
N PHE A 13 11.18 12.83 2.88
CA PHE A 13 10.86 12.08 4.08
C PHE A 13 10.85 10.61 3.73
N THR A 14 11.31 9.75 4.64
CA THR A 14 11.20 8.30 4.48
C THR A 14 10.55 7.72 5.71
N VAL A 15 9.40 7.09 5.53
CA VAL A 15 8.68 6.40 6.60
C VAL A 15 8.99 4.90 6.49
N PRO A 16 9.74 4.33 7.45
CA PRO A 16 9.90 2.88 7.52
C PRO A 16 8.61 2.25 8.03
N VAL A 17 8.09 1.29 7.27
CA VAL A 17 6.91 0.51 7.59
C VAL A 17 7.35 -0.94 7.87
N PRO A 18 7.39 -1.37 9.14
CA PRO A 18 7.71 -2.75 9.49
C PRO A 18 6.65 -3.71 8.95
N TYR A 19 7.06 -4.90 8.48
CA TYR A 19 6.11 -5.91 7.99
C TYR A 19 5.16 -6.42 9.06
N VAL A 20 5.51 -6.30 10.35
CA VAL A 20 4.61 -6.62 11.46
C VAL A 20 3.37 -5.73 11.41
N VAL A 21 3.55 -4.44 11.10
CA VAL A 21 2.45 -3.49 10.93
C VAL A 21 1.56 -3.93 9.76
N LEU A 22 2.17 -4.27 8.61
CA LEU A 22 1.43 -4.79 7.44
C LEU A 22 0.65 -6.09 7.76
N LYS A 23 1.23 -6.99 8.55
CA LYS A 23 0.58 -8.25 8.98
C LYS A 23 -0.61 -7.98 9.91
N LEU A 24 -0.48 -7.02 10.83
CA LEU A 24 -1.57 -6.61 11.74
C LEU A 24 -2.72 -5.97 10.97
N PHE A 25 -2.42 -5.05 10.05
CA PHE A 25 -3.45 -4.43 9.20
C PHE A 25 -4.01 -5.38 8.14
N GLY A 26 -3.34 -6.50 7.86
CA GLY A 26 -3.83 -7.51 6.93
C GLY A 26 -5.21 -8.09 7.30
N SER A 27 -5.55 -8.20 8.59
CA SER A 27 -6.90 -8.62 9.02
C SER A 27 -7.97 -7.57 8.71
N VAL A 28 -7.60 -6.28 8.79
CA VAL A 28 -8.51 -5.16 8.50
C VAL A 28 -8.75 -5.07 7.00
N ILE A 29 -7.68 -5.13 6.19
CA ILE A 29 -7.74 -5.01 4.73
C ILE A 29 -8.53 -6.15 4.09
N THR A 30 -8.48 -7.34 4.68
CA THR A 30 -9.19 -8.55 4.19
C THR A 30 -10.64 -8.62 4.65
N SER A 31 -11.09 -7.71 5.52
CA SER A 31 -12.47 -7.69 6.03
C SER A 31 -13.46 -7.20 4.96
N ARG A 32 -14.62 -7.86 4.87
CA ARG A 32 -15.68 -7.48 3.91
C ARG A 32 -16.12 -6.02 4.09
N ARG A 33 -16.28 -5.59 5.35
CA ARG A 33 -16.70 -4.21 5.68
C ARG A 33 -15.74 -3.16 5.14
N PHE A 34 -14.43 -3.43 5.21
CA PHE A 34 -13.41 -2.53 4.69
C PHE A 34 -13.41 -2.49 3.16
N ILE A 35 -13.52 -3.66 2.52
CA ILE A 35 -13.62 -3.77 1.06
C ILE A 35 -14.86 -3.05 0.53
N ASP A 36 -16.02 -3.24 1.18
CA ASP A 36 -17.28 -2.59 0.82
C ASP A 36 -17.19 -1.06 1.01
N PHE A 37 -16.54 -0.60 2.08
CA PHE A 37 -16.30 0.81 2.32
C PHE A 37 -15.40 1.45 1.25
N ILE A 38 -14.31 0.77 0.87
CA ILE A 38 -13.42 1.20 -0.21
C ILE A 38 -14.18 1.25 -1.53
N ASN A 39 -14.88 0.18 -1.91
CA ASN A 39 -15.64 0.11 -3.15
C ASN A 39 -16.74 1.17 -3.22
N LYS A 40 -17.41 1.47 -2.10
CA LYS A 40 -18.40 2.56 -2.01
C LYS A 40 -17.75 3.92 -2.22
N SER A 41 -16.52 4.12 -1.73
CA SER A 41 -15.78 5.37 -1.88
C SER A 41 -15.24 5.55 -3.30
N ILE A 42 -14.70 4.49 -3.92
CA ILE A 42 -14.24 4.50 -5.32
C ILE A 42 -15.41 4.79 -6.27
N LYS A 43 -16.57 4.13 -6.07
CA LYS A 43 -17.78 4.39 -6.85
C LYS A 43 -18.26 5.84 -6.74
N LYS A 44 -18.16 6.44 -5.55
CA LYS A 44 -18.48 7.86 -5.34
C LYS A 44 -17.52 8.81 -6.05
N GLY A 45 -16.25 8.41 -6.20
CA GLY A 45 -15.22 9.16 -6.92
C GLY A 45 -15.32 9.07 -8.45
N GLY A 46 -16.27 8.29 -8.98
CA GLY A 46 -16.48 8.13 -10.42
C GLY A 46 -15.51 7.16 -11.11
N GLU A 47 -14.66 6.47 -10.34
CA GLU A 47 -13.72 5.50 -10.90
C GLU A 47 -14.37 4.11 -11.06
N LYS A 48 -14.00 3.41 -12.16
CA LYS A 48 -14.53 2.08 -12.50
C LYS A 48 -13.79 0.93 -11.83
N PHE A 49 -12.88 1.22 -10.91
CA PHE A 49 -12.08 0.21 -10.23
C PHE A 49 -12.87 -0.47 -9.13
N VAL A 50 -12.75 -1.80 -9.03
CA VAL A 50 -13.31 -2.59 -7.93
C VAL A 50 -12.16 -3.21 -7.18
N PHE A 51 -12.03 -2.86 -5.90
CA PHE A 51 -11.03 -3.45 -5.04
C PHE A 51 -11.34 -4.95 -4.86
N PRO A 52 -10.40 -5.85 -5.22
CA PRO A 52 -10.64 -7.28 -5.19
C PRO A 52 -10.74 -7.78 -3.75
N LYS A 53 -11.44 -8.89 -3.57
CA LYS A 53 -11.49 -9.58 -2.28
C LYS A 53 -10.18 -10.31 -2.07
N ILE A 54 -9.36 -9.81 -1.14
CA ILE A 54 -8.09 -10.44 -0.76
C ILE A 54 -8.34 -11.27 0.49
N GLU A 55 -7.88 -12.52 0.50
CA GLU A 55 -7.98 -13.38 1.67
C GLU A 55 -6.69 -13.32 2.50
N LYS A 56 -6.86 -13.40 3.83
CA LYS A 56 -5.73 -13.35 4.78
C LYS A 56 -4.70 -14.45 4.52
N ARG A 57 -5.16 -15.62 4.05
CA ARG A 57 -4.30 -16.76 3.70
C ARG A 57 -3.35 -16.46 2.53
N ASP A 58 -3.75 -15.58 1.62
CA ASP A 58 -2.94 -15.19 0.45
C ASP A 58 -2.01 -14.03 0.80
N LEU A 59 -2.43 -13.16 1.73
CA LEU A 59 -1.66 -11.98 2.13
C LEU A 59 -0.38 -12.36 2.89
N LYS A 60 -0.44 -13.37 3.76
CA LYS A 60 0.72 -13.80 4.57
C LYS A 60 1.90 -14.28 3.72
N PRO A 61 1.75 -15.27 2.81
CA PRO A 61 2.86 -15.74 1.97
C PRO A 61 3.38 -14.65 1.04
N LEU A 62 2.51 -13.73 0.58
CA LEU A 62 2.92 -12.56 -0.19
C LEU A 62 3.85 -11.66 0.63
N LEU A 63 3.44 -11.26 1.84
CA LEU A 63 4.25 -10.40 2.71
C LEU A 63 5.58 -11.07 3.11
N ASP A 64 5.55 -12.39 3.37
CA ASP A 64 6.75 -13.16 3.67
C ASP A 64 7.69 -13.24 2.45
N GLY A 65 7.16 -13.40 1.24
CA GLY A 65 7.92 -13.32 -0.01
C GLY A 65 8.59 -11.95 -0.20
N LEU A 66 7.85 -10.86 0.04
CA LEU A 66 8.39 -9.50 -0.07
C LEU A 66 9.54 -9.23 0.91
N THR A 67 9.58 -9.90 2.07
CA THR A 67 10.69 -9.73 3.03
C THR A 67 12.03 -10.23 2.49
N LYS A 68 12.02 -11.13 1.50
CA LYS A 68 13.23 -11.70 0.89
C LYS A 68 13.91 -10.75 -0.09
N TYR A 69 13.19 -9.75 -0.61
CA TYR A 69 13.68 -8.84 -1.65
C TYR A 69 13.94 -7.46 -1.07
N LYS A 70 15.09 -7.26 -0.43
CA LYS A 70 15.46 -5.96 0.16
C LYS A 70 15.89 -4.96 -0.93
N GLY A 71 15.42 -3.73 -0.86
CA GLY A 71 15.80 -2.63 -1.74
C GLY A 71 15.07 -2.58 -3.08
N LEU A 72 14.17 -3.54 -3.36
CA LEU A 72 13.40 -3.58 -4.60
C LEU A 72 12.48 -2.35 -4.69
N LEU A 73 12.54 -1.63 -5.80
CA LEU A 73 11.64 -0.54 -6.12
C LEU A 73 10.31 -1.10 -6.60
N LEU A 74 9.23 -0.85 -5.85
CA LEU A 74 7.89 -1.30 -6.21
C LEU A 74 7.10 -0.23 -6.94
N VAL A 75 7.23 1.01 -6.49
CA VAL A 75 6.49 2.14 -7.03
C VAL A 75 7.42 3.34 -7.07
N ASP A 76 7.42 4.03 -8.20
CA ASP A 76 7.98 5.36 -8.34
C ASP A 76 6.98 6.20 -9.13
N THR A 77 6.38 7.19 -8.49
CA THR A 77 5.33 8.01 -9.10
C THR A 77 5.39 9.45 -8.65
N LYS A 78 4.86 10.34 -9.48
CA LYS A 78 4.72 11.76 -9.19
C LYS A 78 3.26 12.16 -9.32
N LEU A 79 2.72 12.72 -8.25
CA LEU A 79 1.34 13.20 -8.18
C LEU A 79 1.21 14.54 -8.93
N LYS A 80 -0.03 14.92 -9.26
CA LYS A 80 -0.35 16.16 -10.01
C LYS A 80 0.11 17.43 -9.29
N ASP A 81 0.23 17.38 -7.97
CA ASP A 81 0.72 18.47 -7.11
C ASP A 81 2.25 18.55 -7.02
N GLY A 82 2.97 17.67 -7.76
CA GLY A 82 4.42 17.59 -7.76
C GLY A 82 5.02 16.72 -6.65
N THR A 83 4.20 16.11 -5.79
CA THR A 83 4.66 15.19 -4.74
C THR A 83 5.20 13.91 -5.36
N GLU A 84 6.44 13.53 -5.05
CA GLU A 84 7.02 12.25 -5.49
C GLU A 84 6.84 11.19 -4.40
N VAL A 85 6.42 10.00 -4.80
CA VAL A 85 6.20 8.85 -3.92
C VAL A 85 7.01 7.68 -4.44
N THR A 86 7.91 7.17 -3.60
CA THR A 86 8.76 6.02 -3.91
C THR A 86 8.54 4.94 -2.85
N ILE A 87 8.20 3.73 -3.25
CA ILE A 87 8.03 2.59 -2.34
C ILE A 87 9.12 1.56 -2.61
N ARG A 88 9.91 1.25 -1.58
CA ARG A 88 10.98 0.24 -1.63
C ARG A 88 10.79 -0.83 -0.57
N LEU A 89 11.25 -2.05 -0.82
CA LEU A 89 11.24 -3.17 0.15
C LEU A 89 12.44 -3.20 1.11
#